data_AF-A0A9W3PEL8-F1
#
_entry.id   AF-A0A9W3PEL8-F1
#
_cell.length_a   1.000
_cell.length_b   1.000
_cell.length_c   1.000
_cell.angle_alpha   90.00
_cell.angle_beta   90.00
_cell.angle_gamma   90.00
#
_symmetry.space_group_name_H-M   'P 1'
#
loop_
_entity.id
_entity.type
_entity.pdbx_description
1 polymer ?
#
loop_
_entity_poly.entity_id
_entity_poly.type
_entity_poly.pdbx_seq_one_letter_code
_entity_poly.pdbx_strand_id
1 'polypeptide(L)'
;MLTIENEESHASDMTFEDLFKQYYAYAVKQIIWIVKDQSIAEELAQEVFLQLYRSDWKGIENIPGWLIKSSTYVAYNHFRSKKRQQAKIDKEIQYHEVQNVSSLDDDWIRKEEITKVQTILNKMNDRERTLLLMKFSGFQYKEIAEVLQIEISSIGTLLVRAKMKFRKIYKQMEEA
;
A
#
# COMPACT_ATOMS: atom_id res chain seq x y z
N MET A 1 57.50 -19.81 7.87
CA MET A 1 56.13 -20.18 8.27
C MET A 1 55.45 -18.89 8.71
N LEU A 2 54.95 -18.12 7.74
CA LEU A 2 54.20 -16.89 7.97
C LEU A 2 52.76 -17.22 7.62
N THR A 3 51.92 -17.33 8.64
CA THR A 3 50.48 -17.53 8.49
C THR A 3 49.92 -16.22 7.96
N ILE A 4 49.59 -16.21 6.68
CA ILE A 4 48.74 -15.18 6.10
C ILE A 4 47.38 -15.36 6.77
N GLU A 5 47.02 -14.46 7.68
CA GLU A 5 45.64 -14.32 8.12
C GLU A 5 44.84 -13.95 6.87
N ASN A 6 44.02 -14.90 6.44
CA ASN A 6 42.97 -14.68 5.46
C ASN A 6 42.06 -13.57 6.00
N GLU A 7 42.25 -12.34 5.52
CA GLU A 7 41.18 -11.35 5.45
C GLU A 7 40.14 -11.88 4.45
N GLU A 8 39.27 -12.77 4.92
CA GLU A 8 38.06 -13.13 4.22
C GLU A 8 37.15 -11.90 4.16
N SER A 9 37.13 -11.31 2.97
CA SER A 9 36.17 -10.32 2.50
C SER A 9 34.73 -10.80 2.74
N HIS A 10 34.05 -10.30 3.77
CA HIS A 10 32.59 -10.43 3.87
C HIS A 10 31.91 -9.34 3.04
N ALA A 11 31.83 -9.57 1.73
CA ALA A 11 30.89 -8.87 0.89
C ALA A 11 29.46 -9.38 1.18
N SER A 12 28.55 -8.45 1.48
CA SER A 12 27.08 -8.53 1.30
C SER A 12 26.14 -9.07 2.40
N ASP A 13 26.44 -8.89 3.69
CA ASP A 13 25.37 -8.99 4.70
C ASP A 13 24.63 -7.65 4.84
N MET A 14 23.57 -7.44 4.04
CA MET A 14 22.66 -6.29 4.21
C MET A 14 22.15 -6.30 5.66
N THR A 15 22.28 -5.17 6.38
CA THR A 15 21.74 -5.04 7.74
C THR A 15 20.26 -4.67 7.71
N PHE A 16 19.56 -4.89 8.83
CA PHE A 16 18.17 -4.41 8.95
C PHE A 16 18.10 -2.88 8.90
N GLU A 17 19.12 -2.18 9.39
CA GLU A 17 19.18 -0.72 9.33
C GLU A 17 19.26 -0.22 7.88
N ASP A 18 20.04 -0.89 7.03
CA ASP A 18 20.14 -0.58 5.60
C ASP A 18 18.79 -0.80 4.90
N LEU A 19 18.15 -1.93 5.19
CA LEU A 19 16.81 -2.27 4.69
C LEU A 19 15.78 -1.22 5.12
N PHE A 20 15.82 -0.80 6.39
CA PHE A 20 14.93 0.23 6.93
C PHE A 20 15.12 1.56 6.19
N LYS A 21 16.37 2.04 6.10
CA LYS A 21 16.70 3.28 5.38
C LYS A 21 16.28 3.23 3.92
N GLN A 22 16.40 2.07 3.28
CA GLN A 22 16.05 1.88 1.88
C GLN A 22 14.54 1.93 1.63
N TYR A 23 13.73 1.31 2.49
CA TYR A 23 12.32 1.05 2.18
C TYR A 23 11.31 1.80 3.06
N TYR A 24 11.72 2.44 4.15
CA TYR A 24 10.79 3.11 5.06
C TYR A 24 9.95 4.19 4.35
N ALA A 25 10.60 5.09 3.60
CA ALA A 25 9.91 6.13 2.85
C ALA A 25 8.94 5.55 1.81
N TYR A 26 9.28 4.40 1.21
CA TYR A 26 8.39 3.70 0.29
C TYR A 26 7.15 3.17 1.00
N ALA A 27 7.29 2.55 2.16
CA ALA A 27 6.15 2.06 2.96
C ALA A 27 5.24 3.20 3.42
N VAL A 28 5.81 4.29 3.95
CA VAL A 28 5.05 5.50 4.33
C VAL A 28 4.27 6.04 3.13
N LYS A 29 4.94 6.15 1.97
CA LYS A 29 4.30 6.59 0.73
C LYS A 29 3.16 5.67 0.35
N GLN A 30 3.29 4.35 0.43
CA GLN A 30 2.20 3.41 0.14
C GLN A 30 1.01 3.58 1.11
N ILE A 31 1.29 3.75 2.40
CA ILE A 31 0.24 3.86 3.44
C ILE A 31 -0.52 5.17 3.31
N ILE A 32 0.16 6.30 3.05
CA ILE A 32 -0.49 7.61 2.95
C ILE A 32 -1.52 7.67 1.83
N TRP A 33 -1.38 6.84 0.78
CA TRP A 33 -2.40 6.72 -0.27
C TRP A 33 -3.75 6.25 0.24
N ILE A 34 -3.76 5.46 1.31
CA ILE A 34 -4.95 4.84 1.86
C ILE A 34 -5.47 5.69 3.03
N VAL A 35 -4.61 6.09 3.97
CA VAL A 35 -5.03 6.77 5.21
C VAL A 35 -5.13 8.28 5.09
N LYS A 36 -4.46 8.90 4.09
CA LYS A 36 -4.47 10.35 3.82
C LYS A 36 -4.04 11.23 5.00
N ASP A 37 -3.19 10.70 5.87
CA ASP A 37 -2.66 11.37 7.07
C ASP A 37 -1.20 10.96 7.24
N GLN A 38 -0.29 11.93 7.27
CA GLN A 38 1.17 11.69 7.32
C GLN A 38 1.58 11.03 8.64
N SER A 39 1.09 11.54 9.77
CA SER A 39 1.46 11.03 11.09
C SER A 39 0.99 9.60 11.29
N ILE A 40 -0.25 9.31 10.89
CA ILE A 40 -0.77 7.94 10.89
C ILE A 40 0.01 7.05 9.92
N ALA A 41 0.38 7.55 8.75
CA ALA A 41 1.16 6.76 7.79
C ALA A 41 2.54 6.36 8.33
N GLU A 42 3.22 7.26 9.02
CA GLU A 42 4.50 6.99 9.68
C GLU A 42 4.35 5.99 10.84
N GLU A 43 3.34 6.15 11.68
CA GLU A 43 3.04 5.21 12.77
C GLU A 43 2.81 3.78 12.25
N LEU A 44 1.96 3.64 11.24
CA LEU A 44 1.67 2.33 10.63
C LEU A 44 2.89 1.76 9.89
N ALA A 45 3.72 2.60 9.27
CA ALA A 45 4.96 2.15 8.65
C ALA A 45 5.92 1.59 9.72
N GLN A 46 6.05 2.25 10.87
CA GLN A 46 6.84 1.72 11.99
C GLN A 46 6.32 0.35 12.45
N GLU A 47 5.00 0.17 12.55
CA GLU A 47 4.41 -1.13 12.87
C GLU A 47 4.80 -2.21 11.84
N VAL A 48 4.75 -1.90 10.53
CA VAL A 48 5.16 -2.82 9.46
C VAL A 48 6.63 -3.24 9.60
N PHE A 49 7.53 -2.30 9.88
CA PHE A 49 8.95 -2.63 10.05
C PHE A 49 9.22 -3.38 11.36
N LEU A 50 8.46 -3.12 12.44
CA LEU A 50 8.53 -3.93 13.66
C LEU A 50 8.07 -5.38 13.40
N GLN A 51 7.03 -5.58 12.60
CA GLN A 51 6.59 -6.91 12.17
C GLN A 51 7.67 -7.61 11.33
N LEU A 52 8.29 -6.87 10.39
CA LEU A 52 9.39 -7.40 9.56
C LEU A 52 10.59 -7.79 10.42
N TYR A 53 11.00 -6.94 11.36
CA TYR A 53 12.12 -7.20 12.26
C TYR A 53 11.92 -8.45 13.11
N ARG A 54 10.68 -8.68 13.56
CA ARG A 54 10.30 -9.87 14.35
C ARG A 54 10.17 -11.14 13.49
N SER A 55 10.13 -11.01 12.17
CA SER A 55 10.09 -12.12 11.24
C SER A 55 11.51 -12.54 10.81
N ASP A 56 11.65 -13.71 10.20
CA ASP A 56 12.89 -14.11 9.53
C ASP A 56 13.03 -13.36 8.19
N TRP A 57 13.29 -12.06 8.28
CA TRP A 57 13.33 -11.16 7.12
C TRP A 57 14.47 -11.48 6.15
N LYS A 58 15.55 -12.11 6.63
CA LYS A 58 16.65 -12.60 5.78
C LYS A 58 16.22 -13.79 4.91
N GLY A 59 15.21 -14.55 5.33
CA GLY A 59 14.59 -15.62 4.56
C GLY A 59 13.51 -15.17 3.57
N ILE A 60 13.16 -13.88 3.51
CA ILE A 60 12.14 -13.36 2.60
C ILE A 60 12.75 -13.11 1.22
N GLU A 61 12.38 -13.92 0.23
CA GLU A 61 12.87 -13.79 -1.16
C GLU A 61 12.50 -12.45 -1.81
N ASN A 62 11.33 -11.88 -1.48
CA ASN A 62 10.84 -10.62 -2.05
C ASN A 62 10.36 -9.64 -0.98
N ILE A 63 11.33 -8.97 -0.35
CA ILE A 63 11.09 -7.94 0.68
C ILE A 63 10.21 -6.80 0.16
N PRO A 64 10.43 -6.23 -1.05
CA PRO A 64 9.53 -5.20 -1.59
C PRO A 64 8.07 -5.68 -1.70
N GLY A 65 7.85 -6.89 -2.20
CA GLY A 65 6.51 -7.48 -2.30
C GLY A 65 5.86 -7.70 -0.94
N TRP A 66 6.64 -8.18 0.04
CA TRP A 66 6.18 -8.32 1.41
C TRP A 66 5.78 -6.96 2.02
N LEU A 67 6.61 -5.93 1.84
CA LEU A 67 6.35 -4.58 2.34
C LEU A 67 5.10 -3.96 1.70
N ILE A 68 4.90 -4.15 0.39
CA ILE A 68 3.67 -3.71 -0.30
C ILE A 68 2.45 -4.37 0.34
N LYS A 69 2.51 -5.69 0.54
CA LYS A 69 1.40 -6.46 1.10
C LYS A 69 1.11 -6.03 2.54
N SER A 70 2.11 -6.06 3.42
CA SER A 70 1.96 -5.69 4.82
C SER A 70 1.47 -4.25 4.97
N SER A 71 2.10 -3.29 4.30
CA SER A 71 1.69 -1.87 4.34
C SER A 71 0.24 -1.67 3.89
N THR A 72 -0.16 -2.31 2.79
CA THR A 72 -1.55 -2.27 2.30
C THR A 72 -2.52 -2.83 3.34
N TYR A 73 -2.16 -3.94 4.00
CA TYR A 73 -2.99 -4.57 5.01
C TYR A 73 -3.19 -3.68 6.25
N VAL A 74 -2.11 -3.16 6.84
CA VAL A 74 -2.22 -2.34 8.06
C VAL A 74 -2.97 -1.04 7.78
N ALA A 75 -2.72 -0.42 6.62
CA ALA A 75 -3.44 0.78 6.20
C ALA A 75 -4.95 0.56 6.05
N TYR A 76 -5.38 -0.52 5.39
CA TYR A 76 -6.80 -0.83 5.28
C TYR A 76 -7.44 -1.24 6.60
N ASN A 77 -6.71 -1.94 7.46
CA ASN A 77 -7.20 -2.30 8.79
C ASN A 77 -7.44 -1.04 9.64
N HIS A 78 -6.48 -0.11 9.66
CA HIS A 78 -6.61 1.19 10.32
C HIS A 78 -7.80 1.99 9.76
N PHE A 79 -7.86 2.14 8.43
CA PHE A 79 -8.94 2.87 7.77
C PHE A 79 -10.32 2.29 8.08
N ARG A 80 -10.47 0.95 8.10
CA ARG A 80 -11.73 0.29 8.48
C ARG A 80 -12.07 0.52 9.95
N SER A 81 -11.09 0.46 10.85
CA SER A 81 -11.30 0.71 12.28
C SER A 81 -11.78 2.15 12.51
N LYS A 82 -11.11 3.13 11.87
CA LYS A 82 -11.50 4.54 11.89
C LYS A 82 -12.88 4.78 11.29
N LYS A 83 -13.21 4.18 10.13
CA LYS A 83 -14.56 4.29 9.52
C LYS A 83 -15.65 3.68 10.39
N ARG A 84 -15.38 2.58 11.11
CA ARG A 84 -16.32 1.98 12.07
C ARG A 84 -16.53 2.85 13.29
N GLN A 85 -15.45 3.48 13.78
CA GLN A 85 -15.51 4.43 14.89
C GLN A 85 -16.25 5.71 14.48
N GLN A 86 -15.95 6.23 13.29
CA GLN A 86 -16.61 7.39 12.71
C GLN A 86 -18.09 7.09 12.42
N ALA A 87 -18.46 5.91 11.90
CA ALA A 87 -19.87 5.55 11.72
C ALA A 87 -20.68 5.44 13.04
N LYS A 88 -20.00 5.25 14.19
CA LYS A 88 -20.63 5.35 15.51
C LYS A 88 -20.82 6.81 15.95
N ILE A 89 -19.91 7.70 15.53
CA ILE A 89 -19.89 9.14 15.86
C ILE A 89 -20.79 9.95 14.89
N ASP A 90 -20.84 9.59 13.61
CA ASP A 90 -21.63 10.21 12.54
C ASP A 90 -23.14 9.95 12.69
N LYS A 91 -23.54 9.04 13.60
CA LYS A 91 -24.92 9.00 14.10
C LYS A 91 -25.31 10.23 14.91
N GLU A 92 -24.34 11.11 15.22
CA GLU A 92 -24.51 12.28 16.06
C GLU A 92 -24.15 13.60 15.35
N ILE A 93 -23.25 13.65 14.36
CA ILE A 93 -22.91 14.91 13.66
C ILE A 93 -22.56 14.65 12.18
N GLN A 94 -23.13 15.49 11.29
CA GLN A 94 -23.03 15.42 9.84
C GLN A 94 -21.71 16.01 9.29
N TYR A 95 -21.01 15.20 8.48
CA TYR A 95 -20.00 15.49 7.43
C TYR A 95 -18.81 16.39 7.73
N HIS A 96 -17.59 15.98 7.33
CA HIS A 96 -16.52 16.88 6.86
C HIS A 96 -15.62 16.24 5.78
N GLU A 97 -15.15 17.11 4.88
CA GLU A 97 -14.35 16.90 3.67
C GLU A 97 -12.93 16.32 3.87
N VAL A 98 -12.39 15.75 2.79
CA VAL A 98 -11.02 15.24 2.69
C VAL A 98 -10.09 16.33 2.17
N GLN A 99 -9.12 16.76 2.98
CA GLN A 99 -8.03 17.64 2.55
C GLN A 99 -6.86 16.89 1.90
N ASN A 100 -6.18 17.63 1.03
CA ASN A 100 -5.14 17.24 0.10
C ASN A 100 -3.76 17.18 0.80
N VAL A 101 -2.96 16.14 0.54
CA VAL A 101 -1.59 16.03 1.04
C VAL A 101 -0.62 15.99 -0.16
N SER A 102 0.14 17.08 -0.33
CA SER A 102 1.34 17.21 -1.17
C SER A 102 2.56 16.85 -0.29
N SER A 103 3.64 16.19 -0.69
CA SER A 103 4.61 16.42 -1.78
C SER A 103 5.65 15.27 -1.77
N LEU A 104 6.36 15.03 -2.89
CA LEU A 104 7.82 14.78 -3.01
C LEU A 104 8.11 14.29 -4.45
N ASP A 105 8.94 15.05 -5.17
CA ASP A 105 9.35 14.83 -6.57
C ASP A 105 10.44 13.75 -6.71
N ASP A 106 10.23 12.81 -7.65
CA ASP A 106 11.17 12.45 -8.72
C ASP A 106 10.41 11.62 -9.78
N ASP A 107 10.81 11.73 -11.06
CA ASP A 107 10.19 11.22 -12.31
C ASP A 107 8.89 11.89 -12.79
N TRP A 108 9.02 12.95 -13.59
CA TRP A 108 7.89 13.70 -14.19
C TRP A 108 6.94 12.83 -15.04
N ILE A 109 7.47 11.91 -15.84
CA ILE A 109 6.68 10.99 -16.69
C ILE A 109 5.92 9.97 -15.84
N ARG A 110 6.58 9.38 -14.82
CA ARG A 110 5.91 8.48 -13.87
C ARG A 110 4.91 9.24 -13.02
N LYS A 111 5.18 10.50 -12.66
CA LYS A 111 4.28 11.35 -11.88
C LYS A 111 3.01 11.66 -12.65
N GLU A 112 3.08 11.90 -13.96
CA GLU A 112 1.90 12.12 -14.79
C GLU A 112 1.02 10.87 -14.86
N GLU A 113 1.61 9.71 -15.15
CA GLU A 113 0.88 8.42 -15.15
C GLU A 113 0.32 8.07 -13.77
N ILE A 114 1.12 8.24 -12.71
CA ILE A 114 0.69 8.05 -11.32
C ILE A 114 -0.49 8.97 -11.05
N THR A 115 -0.41 10.27 -11.38
CA THR A 115 -1.46 11.28 -11.18
C THR A 115 -2.75 10.89 -11.91
N LYS A 116 -2.65 10.42 -13.16
CA LYS A 116 -3.79 9.90 -13.93
C LYS A 116 -4.43 8.70 -13.24
N VAL A 117 -3.62 7.72 -12.81
CA VAL A 117 -4.11 6.55 -12.07
C VAL A 117 -4.79 6.97 -10.76
N GLN A 118 -4.23 7.91 -9.98
CA GLN A 118 -4.89 8.41 -8.76
C GLN A 118 -6.25 9.01 -9.07
N THR A 119 -6.30 9.85 -10.09
CA THR A 119 -7.52 10.56 -10.49
C THR A 119 -8.62 9.59 -10.85
N ILE A 120 -8.28 8.51 -11.57
CA ILE A 120 -9.23 7.46 -11.93
C ILE A 120 -9.68 6.68 -10.69
N LEU A 121 -8.74 6.24 -9.85
CA LEU A 121 -9.07 5.50 -8.62
C LEU A 121 -9.96 6.31 -7.68
N ASN A 122 -9.76 7.63 -7.59
CA ASN A 122 -10.60 8.54 -6.80
C ASN A 122 -12.02 8.71 -7.37
N LYS A 123 -12.23 8.47 -8.67
CA LYS A 123 -13.57 8.44 -9.31
C LYS A 123 -14.29 7.09 -9.13
N MET A 124 -13.61 6.07 -8.61
CA MET A 124 -14.18 4.76 -8.33
C MET A 124 -14.69 4.67 -6.89
N ASN A 125 -15.65 3.79 -6.61
CA ASN A 125 -16.11 3.64 -5.23
C ASN A 125 -15.04 2.94 -4.37
N ASP A 126 -15.12 3.10 -3.05
CA ASP A 126 -14.17 2.53 -2.08
C ASP A 126 -13.91 1.04 -2.33
N ARG A 127 -14.97 0.26 -2.53
CA ARG A 127 -14.86 -1.19 -2.70
C ARG A 127 -14.11 -1.56 -3.97
N GLU A 128 -14.42 -0.92 -5.10
CA GLU A 128 -13.74 -1.17 -6.39
C GLU A 128 -12.27 -0.75 -6.33
N ARG A 129 -12.00 0.41 -5.73
CA ARG A 129 -10.64 0.94 -5.53
C ARG A 129 -9.81 0.01 -4.66
N THR A 130 -10.32 -0.40 -3.49
CA THR A 130 -9.65 -1.35 -2.60
C THR A 130 -9.43 -2.70 -3.27
N LEU A 131 -10.41 -3.21 -4.00
CA LEU A 131 -10.32 -4.46 -4.75
C LEU A 131 -9.16 -4.43 -5.76
N LEU A 132 -9.04 -3.34 -6.53
CA LEU A 132 -7.95 -3.18 -7.49
C LEU A 132 -6.60 -3.04 -6.78
N LEU A 133 -6.50 -2.15 -5.79
CA LEU A 133 -5.26 -1.91 -5.05
C LEU A 133 -4.74 -3.20 -4.42
N MET A 134 -5.57 -3.93 -3.66
CA MET A 134 -5.15 -5.19 -3.06
C MET A 134 -4.78 -6.25 -4.11
N LYS A 135 -5.54 -6.37 -5.20
CA LYS A 135 -5.22 -7.38 -6.22
C LYS A 135 -3.87 -7.12 -6.89
N PHE A 136 -3.56 -5.85 -7.18
CA PHE A 136 -2.28 -5.47 -7.78
C PHE A 136 -1.13 -5.36 -6.76
N SER A 137 -1.44 -5.29 -5.46
CA SER A 137 -0.52 -5.47 -4.34
C SER A 137 -0.20 -6.94 -4.02
N GLY A 138 -0.63 -7.90 -4.84
CA GLY A 138 -0.26 -9.33 -4.70
C GLY A 138 -1.13 -10.16 -3.77
N PHE A 139 -2.24 -9.63 -3.26
CA PHE A 139 -3.14 -10.37 -2.38
C PHE A 139 -3.89 -11.48 -3.12
N GLN A 140 -4.11 -12.58 -2.40
CA GLN A 140 -4.93 -13.71 -2.84
C GLN A 140 -6.42 -13.37 -2.71
N TYR A 141 -7.28 -14.03 -3.50
CA TYR A 141 -8.73 -13.75 -3.48
C TYR A 141 -9.35 -13.92 -2.09
N LYS A 142 -8.85 -14.87 -1.31
CA LYS A 142 -9.28 -15.10 0.08
C LYS A 142 -9.01 -13.88 0.97
N GLU A 143 -7.79 -13.35 0.91
CA GLU A 143 -7.38 -12.19 1.71
C GLU A 143 -8.17 -10.93 1.31
N ILE A 144 -8.43 -10.77 0.01
CA ILE A 144 -9.26 -9.65 -0.49
C ILE A 144 -10.71 -9.80 -0.03
N ALA A 145 -11.27 -11.02 -0.08
CA ALA A 145 -12.62 -11.32 0.36
C ALA A 145 -12.80 -11.02 1.86
N GLU A 146 -11.83 -11.39 2.69
CA GLU A 146 -11.78 -11.07 4.11
C GLU A 146 -11.76 -9.55 4.36
N VAL A 147 -10.86 -8.83 3.67
CA VAL A 147 -10.76 -7.37 3.82
C VAL A 147 -11.98 -6.63 3.29
N LEU A 148 -12.65 -7.13 2.25
CA LEU A 148 -13.85 -6.49 1.68
C LEU A 148 -15.17 -6.99 2.26
N GLN A 149 -15.13 -8.05 3.09
CA GLN A 149 -16.30 -8.75 3.63
C GLN A 149 -17.32 -9.11 2.54
N ILE A 150 -16.85 -9.86 1.54
CA ILE A 150 -17.65 -10.37 0.43
C ILE A 150 -17.30 -11.82 0.15
N GLU A 151 -18.18 -12.53 -0.55
CA GLU A 151 -17.91 -13.90 -0.97
C GLU A 151 -16.70 -13.99 -1.89
N ILE A 152 -15.82 -14.96 -1.63
CA ILE A 152 -14.61 -15.19 -2.43
C ILE A 152 -14.94 -15.46 -3.91
N SER A 153 -16.06 -16.13 -4.17
CA SER A 153 -16.58 -16.40 -5.51
C SER A 153 -16.94 -15.14 -6.29
N SER A 154 -17.29 -14.05 -5.59
CA SER A 154 -17.66 -12.77 -6.21
C SER A 154 -16.45 -11.95 -6.67
N ILE A 155 -15.24 -12.25 -6.17
CA ILE A 155 -14.02 -11.47 -6.42
C ILE A 155 -13.70 -11.38 -7.90
N GLY A 156 -13.76 -12.51 -8.63
CA GLY A 156 -13.44 -12.55 -10.06
C GLY A 156 -14.33 -11.61 -10.89
N THR A 157 -15.65 -11.72 -10.71
CA THR A 157 -16.63 -10.87 -11.41
C THR A 157 -16.48 -9.40 -11.05
N LEU A 158 -16.27 -9.09 -9.77
CA LEU A 158 -16.08 -7.71 -9.32
C LEU A 158 -14.78 -7.11 -9.86
N LEU A 159 -13.69 -7.90 -9.95
CA LEU A 159 -12.43 -7.45 -10.54
C LEU A 159 -12.58 -7.10 -12.02
N VAL A 160 -13.29 -7.93 -12.78
CA VAL A 160 -13.56 -7.67 -14.20
C VAL A 160 -14.34 -6.35 -14.36
N ARG A 161 -15.41 -6.15 -13.58
CA ARG A 161 -16.19 -4.91 -13.58
C ARG A 161 -15.36 -3.68 -13.20
N ALA A 162 -14.57 -3.78 -12.13
CA ALA A 162 -13.70 -2.70 -11.68
C ALA A 162 -12.64 -2.35 -12.75
N LYS A 163 -12.01 -3.34 -13.38
CA LYS A 163 -11.06 -3.12 -14.50
C LYS A 163 -11.72 -2.45 -15.71
N MET A 164 -12.93 -2.87 -16.07
CA MET A 164 -13.68 -2.25 -17.18
C MET A 164 -14.00 -0.78 -16.87
N LYS A 165 -14.45 -0.49 -15.65
CA LYS A 165 -14.72 0.88 -15.20
C LYS A 165 -13.45 1.73 -15.21
N PHE A 166 -12.34 1.22 -14.67
CA PHE A 166 -11.05 1.90 -14.71
C PHE A 166 -10.65 2.26 -16.14
N ARG A 167 -10.68 1.27 -17.06
CA ARG A 167 -10.34 1.48 -18.48
C ARG A 167 -11.25 2.51 -19.16
N LYS A 168 -12.54 2.51 -18.84
CA LYS A 168 -13.50 3.48 -19.40
C LYS A 168 -13.13 4.91 -18.98
N ILE A 169 -12.87 5.14 -17.69
CA ILE A 169 -12.50 6.46 -17.18
C ILE A 169 -11.14 6.89 -17.75
N TYR A 170 -10.19 5.96 -17.87
CA TYR A 170 -8.88 6.22 -18.48
C TYR A 170 -9.01 6.74 -19.91
N LYS A 171 -9.76 6.05 -20.78
CA LYS A 171 -9.99 6.48 -22.17
C LYS A 171 -10.64 7.86 -22.27
N GLN A 172 -11.65 8.11 -21.44
CA GLN A 172 -12.32 9.42 -21.38
C GLN A 172 -11.38 10.57 -20.98
N MET A 173 -10.27 10.27 -20.30
CA MET A 173 -9.24 11.26 -19.95
C MET A 173 -8.18 11.44 -21.05
N GLU A 174 -8.01 10.47 -21.95
CA GLU A 174 -7.12 10.62 -23.13
C GLU A 174 -7.81 11.34 -24.29
N GLU A 175 -9.14 11.23 -24.38
CA GLU A 175 -9.96 11.84 -25.44
C GLU A 175 -10.37 13.31 -25.12
N ALA A 176 -10.04 13.83 -23.94
CA ALA A 176 -10.41 15.16 -23.45
C ALA A 176 -9.20 16.10 -23.39
#